data_AF-A0A147I7P4-F1
#
_entry.id   AF-A0A147I7P4-F1
#
_cell.length_a   1.000
_cell.length_b   1.000
_cell.length_c   1.000
_cell.angle_alpha   90.00
_cell.angle_beta   90.00
_cell.angle_gamma   90.00
#
_symmetry.space_group_name_H-M   'P 1'
#
loop_
_entity.id
_entity.type
_entity.pdbx_description
1 polymer ?
#
loop_
_entity_poly.entity_id
_entity_poly.type
_entity_poly.pdbx_seq_one_letter_code
_entity_poly.pdbx_strand_id
1 'polypeptide(L)'
;MPRRSKVDNLCQSADAAGMATMNISLPDAMKDWVEQQAATGRYSNSSDVVRDLIRREQVRAEKIANMQRLIDEGRASGVSERSPEERRIEARRRARLIVAADGI
;
A
#
# COMPACT_ATOMS: atom_id res chain seq x y z
N MET A 1 -8.57 -42.44 -44.56
CA MET A 1 -9.02 -41.04 -44.71
C MET A 1 -10.10 -40.77 -43.68
N PRO A 2 -10.13 -39.64 -42.94
CA PRO A 2 -9.03 -38.80 -42.43
C PRO A 2 -9.13 -38.53 -40.90
N ARG A 3 -8.00 -38.50 -40.17
CA ARG A 3 -7.33 -37.34 -39.52
C ARG A 3 -8.17 -36.44 -38.59
N ARG A 4 -7.74 -36.36 -37.33
CA ARG A 4 -7.54 -35.15 -36.49
C ARG A 4 -7.08 -35.59 -35.09
N SER A 5 -6.08 -35.04 -34.42
CA SER A 5 -4.86 -34.33 -34.77
C SER A 5 -4.08 -34.28 -33.45
N LYS A 6 -2.84 -34.77 -33.49
CA LYS A 6 -1.83 -34.64 -32.43
C LYS A 6 -1.32 -33.19 -32.47
N VAL A 7 -2.05 -32.26 -31.87
CA VAL A 7 -1.77 -30.81 -31.70
C VAL A 7 -2.96 -30.33 -30.84
N ASP A 8 -2.88 -29.83 -29.61
CA ASP A 8 -1.84 -29.06 -28.92
C ASP A 8 -2.02 -29.31 -27.41
N ASN A 9 -1.10 -30.01 -26.76
CA ASN A 9 -1.03 -30.02 -25.29
C ASN A 9 0.35 -29.56 -24.80
N LEU A 10 1.05 -28.83 -25.68
CA LEU A 10 2.30 -28.12 -25.42
C LEU A 10 2.07 -26.61 -25.57
N CYS A 11 1.19 -26.03 -24.76
CA CYS A 11 1.30 -24.61 -24.38
C CYS A 11 0.30 -24.29 -23.27
N GLN A 12 0.70 -24.54 -22.03
CA GLN A 12 0.57 -23.56 -20.93
C GLN A 12 1.34 -24.07 -19.72
N SER A 13 2.65 -24.24 -19.98
CA SER A 13 3.68 -24.06 -18.99
C SER A 13 3.69 -22.62 -18.49
N ALA A 14 3.93 -22.46 -17.19
CA ALA A 14 4.28 -21.23 -16.48
C ALA A 14 3.12 -20.25 -16.21
N ASP A 15 2.52 -20.38 -15.02
CA ASP A 15 2.35 -19.30 -14.02
C ASP A 15 1.55 -19.81 -12.81
N ALA A 16 2.05 -20.86 -12.16
CA ALA A 16 1.48 -21.40 -10.92
C ALA A 16 2.11 -20.73 -9.69
N ALA A 17 2.11 -19.39 -9.64
CA ALA A 17 2.22 -18.67 -8.37
C ALA A 17 0.79 -18.55 -7.81
N GLY A 18 0.44 -19.49 -6.94
CA GLY A 18 -0.93 -19.74 -6.49
C GLY A 18 -1.68 -18.49 -6.05
N MET A 19 -2.80 -18.21 -6.73
CA MET A 19 -3.86 -17.41 -6.14
C MET A 19 -4.44 -18.21 -4.97
N ALA A 20 -4.17 -17.78 -3.75
CA ALA A 20 -4.92 -18.27 -2.59
C ALA A 20 -6.38 -17.82 -2.75
N THR A 21 -7.25 -18.74 -3.13
CA THR A 21 -8.69 -18.47 -3.25
C THR A 21 -9.30 -18.47 -1.85
N MET A 22 -9.74 -17.30 -1.40
CA MET A 22 -10.42 -17.12 -0.12
C MET A 22 -11.88 -16.74 -0.38
N ASN A 23 -12.82 -17.59 0.02
CA ASN A 23 -14.24 -17.33 -0.10
C ASN A 23 -14.69 -16.44 1.05
N ILE A 24 -15.21 -15.25 0.74
CA ILE A 24 -15.68 -14.27 1.72
C ILE A 24 -17.18 -14.09 1.48
N SER A 25 -17.98 -14.25 2.53
CA SER A 25 -19.41 -13.90 2.48
C SER A 25 -19.57 -12.44 2.92
N LEU A 26 -20.20 -11.62 2.08
CA LEU A 26 -20.46 -10.22 2.35
C LEU A 26 -21.98 -9.98 2.38
N PRO A 27 -22.49 -9.03 3.19
CA PRO A 27 -23.87 -8.58 3.08
C PRO A 27 -24.17 -8.04 1.67
N ASP A 28 -25.40 -8.20 1.20
CA ASP A 28 -25.81 -7.85 -0.17
C ASP A 28 -25.42 -6.42 -0.56
N ALA A 29 -25.63 -5.46 0.33
CA ALA A 29 -25.26 -4.06 0.10
C ALA A 29 -23.75 -3.85 -0.18
N MET A 30 -22.88 -4.66 0.45
CA MET A 30 -21.44 -4.60 0.22
C MET A 30 -21.05 -5.31 -1.07
N LYS A 31 -21.71 -6.43 -1.40
CA LYS A 31 -21.53 -7.11 -2.68
C LYS A 31 -21.88 -6.19 -3.85
N ASP A 32 -23.03 -5.52 -3.79
CA ASP A 32 -23.48 -4.60 -4.83
C ASP A 32 -22.51 -3.45 -5.04
N TRP A 33 -21.97 -2.90 -3.94
CA TRP A 33 -20.95 -1.87 -4.02
C TRP A 33 -19.66 -2.37 -4.68
N VAL A 34 -19.18 -3.57 -4.33
CA VAL A 34 -17.99 -4.18 -4.94
C VAL A 34 -18.21 -4.46 -6.43
N GLU A 35 -19.39 -4.94 -6.81
CA GLU A 35 -19.77 -5.18 -8.21
C GLU A 35 -19.81 -3.87 -9.01
N GLN A 36 -20.34 -2.79 -8.43
CA GLN A 36 -20.29 -1.46 -9.05
C GLN A 36 -18.84 -0.97 -9.25
N GLN A 37 -17.95 -1.20 -8.28
CA GLN A 37 -16.53 -0.86 -8.42
C GLN A 37 -15.85 -1.65 -9.54
N ALA A 38 -16.16 -2.95 -9.68
CA ALA A 38 -15.68 -3.75 -10.80
C ALA A 38 -16.24 -3.27 -12.14
N ALA A 39 -17.51 -2.88 -12.20
CA ALA A 39 -18.17 -2.38 -13.40
C ALA A 39 -17.60 -1.06 -13.93
N THR A 40 -16.85 -0.30 -13.12
CA THR A 40 -16.14 0.91 -13.58
C THR A 40 -15.01 0.64 -14.59
N GLY A 41 -14.68 -0.63 -14.85
CA GLY A 41 -13.62 -1.05 -15.76
C GLY A 41 -12.21 -0.93 -15.19
N ARG A 42 -12.07 -0.44 -13.94
CA ARG A 42 -10.78 -0.34 -13.24
C ARG A 42 -10.32 -1.68 -12.65
N TYR A 43 -11.24 -2.59 -12.38
CA TYR A 43 -10.98 -3.90 -11.78
C TYR A 43 -11.69 -4.99 -12.59
N SER A 44 -11.01 -6.11 -12.85
CA SER A 44 -11.56 -7.19 -13.68
C SER A 44 -12.57 -8.06 -12.95
N ASN A 45 -12.48 -8.13 -11.61
CA ASN A 45 -13.38 -8.90 -10.77
C ASN A 45 -13.52 -8.28 -9.37
N SER A 46 -14.49 -8.77 -8.61
CA SER A 46 -14.72 -8.38 -7.21
C SER A 46 -13.53 -8.70 -6.30
N SER A 47 -12.83 -9.81 -6.53
CA SER A 47 -11.63 -10.19 -5.78
C SER A 47 -10.47 -9.19 -5.94
N ASP A 48 -10.37 -8.49 -7.08
CA ASP A 48 -9.35 -7.48 -7.35
C ASP A 48 -9.64 -6.20 -6.58
N VAL A 49 -10.93 -5.81 -6.51
CA VAL A 49 -11.38 -4.70 -5.66
C VAL A 49 -11.02 -5.00 -4.20
N VAL A 50 -11.33 -6.21 -3.71
CA VAL A 50 -11.02 -6.62 -2.33
C VAL A 50 -9.51 -6.68 -2.09
N ARG A 51 -8.73 -7.23 -3.02
CA ARG A 51 -7.26 -7.29 -2.90
C ARG A 51 -6.64 -5.90 -2.81
N ASP A 52 -7.14 -4.96 -3.60
CA ASP A 52 -6.67 -3.58 -3.56
C ASP A 52 -7.05 -2.88 -2.25
N LEU A 53 -8.25 -3.12 -1.73
CA LEU A 53 -8.67 -2.62 -0.41
C LEU A 53 -7.76 -3.13 0.71
N ILE A 54 -7.44 -4.43 0.71
CA ILE A 54 -6.52 -5.02 1.69
C ILE A 54 -5.14 -4.37 1.60
N ARG A 55 -4.62 -4.17 0.38
CA ARG A 55 -3.32 -3.50 0.20
C ARG A 55 -3.32 -2.06 0.73
N ARG A 56 -4.38 -1.30 0.44
CA ARG A 56 -4.54 0.07 0.95
C ARG A 56 -4.61 0.10 2.48
N GLU A 57 -5.31 -0.85 3.07
CA GLU A 57 -5.42 -0.96 4.53
C GLU A 57 -4.08 -1.32 5.18
N GLN A 58 -3.30 -2.23 4.58
CA GLN A 58 -1.94 -2.54 5.05
C GLN A 58 -1.04 -1.30 5.03
N VAL A 59 -1.01 -0.56 3.91
CA VAL A 59 -0.23 0.68 3.80
C VAL A 59 -0.69 1.72 4.82
N ARG A 60 -2.00 1.82 5.07
CA ARG A 60 -2.55 2.72 6.08
C ARG A 60 -2.10 2.31 7.49
N ALA A 61 -2.20 1.02 7.82
CA ALA A 61 -1.78 0.48 9.11
C ALA A 61 -0.28 0.71 9.35
N GLU A 62 0.57 0.48 8.34
CA GLU A 62 2.00 0.76 8.40
C GLU A 62 2.29 2.24 8.65
N LYS A 63 1.60 3.15 7.94
CA LYS A 63 1.73 4.59 8.16
C LYS A 63 1.35 4.99 9.58
N ILE A 64 0.24 4.47 10.09
CA ILE A 64 -0.22 4.73 11.45
C ILE A 64 0.81 4.20 12.46
N ALA A 65 1.30 2.97 12.28
CA ALA A 65 2.30 2.37 13.16
C ALA A 65 3.60 3.18 13.17
N ASN A 66 4.07 3.63 12.00
CA ASN A 66 5.27 4.47 11.91
C ASN A 66 5.07 5.83 12.59
N MET A 67 3.91 6.48 12.37
CA MET A 67 3.58 7.73 13.05
C MET A 67 3.51 7.55 14.56
N GLN A 68 2.91 6.45 15.03
CA GLN A 68 2.81 6.14 16.45
C GLN A 68 4.20 5.95 17.07
N ARG A 69 5.09 5.21 16.39
CA ARG A 69 6.49 5.05 16.82
C ARG A 69 7.20 6.40 16.96
N LEU A 70 7.07 7.29 15.98
CA LEU A 70 7.69 8.63 16.03
C LEU A 70 7.13 9.48 17.17
N ILE A 71 5.83 9.37 17.45
CA ILE A 71 5.20 10.05 18.59
C ILE A 71 5.75 9.50 19.91
N ASP A 72 5.88 8.17 20.03
CA ASP A 72 6.37 7.51 21.23
C ASP A 72 7.84 7.85 21.48
N GLU A 73 8.68 7.87 20.43
CA GLU A 73 10.06 8.37 20.49
C GLU A 73 10.12 9.84 20.93
N GLY A 74 9.24 10.69 20.38
CA GLY A 74 9.12 12.09 20.78
C GLY A 74 8.73 12.25 22.24
N ARG A 75 7.78 11.44 22.73
CA ARG A 75 7.36 11.43 24.14
C ARG A 75 8.49 10.95 25.06
N ALA A 76 9.20 9.89 24.68
CA ALA A 76 10.33 9.36 25.43
C ALA A 76 11.51 10.33 25.48
N SER A 77 11.68 11.17 24.45
CA SER A 77 12.72 12.20 24.41
C SER A 77 12.54 13.33 25.44
N GLY A 78 11.39 13.36 26.14
CA GLY A 78 11.09 14.32 27.18
C GLY A 78 10.65 15.68 26.63
N VAL A 79 10.21 16.56 27.54
CA VAL A 79 9.82 17.92 27.18
C VAL A 79 11.06 18.78 27.08
N SER A 80 11.23 19.45 25.94
CA SER A 80 12.33 20.39 25.76
C SER A 80 12.06 21.67 26.53
N GLU A 81 13.06 22.16 27.26
CA GLU A 81 13.04 23.47 27.93
C GLU A 81 13.17 24.66 26.97
N ARG A 82 13.53 24.40 25.70
CA ARG A 82 13.72 25.45 24.69
C ARG A 82 12.40 25.92 24.12
N SER A 83 12.29 27.21 23.85
CA SER A 83 11.09 27.77 23.23
C SER A 83 10.91 27.26 21.80
N PRO A 84 9.68 27.21 21.28
CA PRO A 84 9.43 26.85 19.88
C PRO A 84 10.20 27.74 18.89
N GLU A 85 10.45 29.00 19.24
CA GLU A 85 11.17 29.95 18.40
C GLU A 85 12.67 29.64 18.33
N GLU A 86 13.30 29.35 19.47
CA GLU A 86 14.71 28.92 19.54
C GLU A 86 14.94 27.63 18.74
N ARG A 87 14.01 26.66 18.85
CA ARG A 87 14.07 25.42 18.08
C ARG A 87 13.97 25.67 16.57
N ARG A 88 13.13 26.62 16.14
CA ARG A 88 13.00 26.98 14.72
C ARG A 88 14.25 27.70 14.20
N ILE A 89 14.84 28.59 15.00
CA ILE A 89 16.09 29.29 14.63
C ILE A 89 17.22 28.28 14.46
N GLU A 90 17.39 27.36 15.40
CA GLU A 90 18.41 26.31 15.32
C GLU A 90 18.16 25.36 14.14
N ALA A 91 16.90 24.96 13.88
CA ALA A 91 16.56 24.13 12.72
C ALA A 91 16.90 24.84 11.39
N ARG A 92 16.60 26.14 11.28
CA ARG A 92 16.95 26.96 10.10
C ARG A 92 18.46 27.12 9.94
N ARG A 93 19.19 27.30 11.05
CA ARG A 93 20.66 27.37 11.03
C ARG A 93 21.26 26.06 10.53
N ARG A 94 20.80 24.91 11.05
CA ARG A 94 21.23 23.58 10.59
C ARG A 94 20.91 23.32 9.13
N ALA A 95 19.69 23.65 8.68
CA ALA A 95 19.30 23.50 7.29
C ALA A 95 20.15 24.37 6.36
N ARG A 96 20.48 25.61 6.76
CA ARG A 96 21.34 26.50 5.99
C ARG A 96 22.78 26.01 5.91
N LEU A 97 23.27 25.33 6.95
CA LEU A 97 24.59 24.68 6.94
C LEU A 97 24.62 23.44 6.03
N ILE A 98 23.51 22.68 5.93
CA ILE A 98 23.39 21.55 5.00
C ILE A 98 23.36 22.05 3.56
N VAL A 99 22.55 23.08 3.25
CA VAL A 99 22.49 23.68 1.90
C VAL A 99 23.84 24.31 1.49
N ALA A 100 24.61 24.84 2.44
CA ALA A 100 25.97 25.34 2.16
C ALA A 100 27.01 24.21 2.00
N ALA A 101 26.77 23.02 2.55
CA ALA A 101 27.64 21.86 2.43
C ALA A 101 27.37 21.05 1.16
N ASP A 102 26.11 21.02 0.69
CA ASP A 102 25.67 20.33 -0.53
C ASP A 102 25.84 21.20 -1.80
N GLY A 103 26.81 22.13 -1.80
CA GLY A 103 27.00 23.16 -2.81
C GLY A 103 26.69 22.74 -4.26
N ILE A 104 25.61 23.32 -4.80
CA ILE A 104 25.39 23.56 -6.23
C ILE A 104 25.95 24.95 -6.53
#